data_AF-A0A524FGF3-F1
#
_entry.id   AF-A0A524FGF3-F1
#
_cell.length_a   1.000
_cell.length_b   1.000
_cell.length_c   1.000
_cell.angle_alpha   90.00
_cell.angle_beta   90.00
_cell.angle_gamma   90.00
#
_symmetry.space_group_name_H-M   'P 1'
#
loop_
_entity.id
_entity.type
_entity.pdbx_description
1 polymer ?
#
loop_
_entity_poly.entity_id
_entity_poly.type
_entity_poly.pdbx_seq_one_letter_code
_entity_poly.pdbx_strand_id
1 'polypeptide(L)'
;MENKKGILIVSLDFELYWGLRDTIPLKKCRDNLLGVYKAIPAILKLFKTYEIHATWAIVGFLFFENWRTLMKKLPDIRPKYRNDKFSPNNYINEIYLSDKLNSYHFCSSL
;
A
#
# COMPACT_ATOMS: atom_id res chain seq x y z
N MET A 1 -40.54 8.83 -19.96
CA MET A 1 -39.81 8.51 -18.72
C MET A 1 -38.34 8.77 -18.97
N GLU A 2 -37.72 9.66 -18.20
CA GLU A 2 -36.29 9.97 -18.32
C GLU A 2 -35.47 8.78 -17.81
N ASN A 3 -34.68 8.16 -18.69
CA ASN A 3 -33.88 7.00 -18.36
C ASN A 3 -32.65 7.45 -17.55
N LYS A 4 -32.78 7.52 -16.22
CA LYS A 4 -31.66 7.89 -15.34
C LYS A 4 -30.61 6.77 -15.37
N LYS A 5 -29.48 7.05 -16.00
CA LYS A 5 -28.33 6.14 -16.02
C LYS A 5 -27.66 6.12 -14.65
N GLY A 6 -27.40 4.92 -14.13
CA GLY A 6 -26.58 4.73 -12.93
C GLY A 6 -25.10 4.99 -13.22
N ILE A 7 -24.32 5.28 -12.18
CA ILE A 7 -22.86 5.45 -12.26
C ILE A 7 -22.21 4.27 -11.53
N LEU A 8 -21.25 3.61 -12.17
CA LEU A 8 -20.34 2.66 -11.53
C LEU A 8 -19.07 3.39 -11.13
N ILE A 9 -18.67 3.29 -9.86
CA ILE A 9 -17.43 3.88 -9.34
C ILE A 9 -16.49 2.74 -8.94
N VAL A 10 -15.25 2.81 -9.43
CA VAL A 10 -14.17 1.89 -9.05
C VAL A 10 -13.17 2.67 -8.22
N SER A 11 -13.04 2.31 -6.93
CA SER A 11 -12.04 2.84 -6.02
C SER A 11 -11.20 1.68 -5.50
N LEU A 12 -9.88 1.83 -5.55
CA LEU A 12 -8.93 0.77 -5.20
C LEU A 12 -7.91 1.29 -4.19
N ASP A 13 -7.70 0.51 -3.14
CA ASP A 13 -6.67 0.80 -2.14
C ASP A 13 -5.37 0.06 -2.53
N PHE A 14 -4.26 0.78 -2.55
CA PHE A 14 -2.93 0.25 -2.80
C PHE A 14 -2.05 0.47 -1.56
N GLU A 15 -1.90 -0.61 -0.79
CA GLU A 15 -1.33 -0.53 0.56
C GLU A 15 -0.11 -1.45 0.79
N LEU A 16 0.10 -2.46 -0.08
CA LEU A 16 1.02 -3.58 0.17
C LEU A 16 0.84 -4.16 1.59
N TYR A 17 1.92 -4.46 2.32
CA TYR A 17 1.82 -5.06 3.64
C TYR A 17 1.31 -4.08 4.71
N TRP A 18 1.28 -2.76 4.45
CA TRP A 18 0.81 -1.80 5.44
C TRP A 18 -0.64 -2.04 5.86
N GLY A 19 -1.50 -2.46 4.92
CA GLY A 19 -2.90 -2.81 5.19
C GLY A 19 -3.09 -4.19 5.84
N LEU A 20 -2.04 -5.01 5.94
CA LEU A 20 -2.11 -6.40 6.46
C LEU A 20 -1.31 -6.62 7.75
N ARG A 21 -0.43 -5.67 8.09
CA ARG A 21 0.62 -5.80 9.11
C ARG A 21 0.16 -6.32 10.47
N ASP A 22 -1.00 -5.86 10.94
CA ASP A 22 -1.55 -6.15 12.26
C ASP A 22 -2.54 -7.35 12.25
N THR A 23 -2.87 -7.88 11.08
CA THR A 23 -3.86 -8.96 10.92
C THR A 23 -3.26 -10.25 10.38
N ILE A 24 -2.37 -10.16 9.38
CA ILE A 24 -1.81 -11.31 8.68
C ILE A 24 -0.28 -11.31 8.82
N PRO A 25 0.34 -12.39 9.34
CA PRO A 25 1.79 -12.49 9.36
C PRO A 25 2.38 -12.45 7.96
N LEU A 26 3.42 -11.62 7.74
CA LEU A 26 4.07 -11.42 6.43
C LEU A 26 4.34 -12.72 5.68
N LYS A 27 4.85 -13.74 6.37
CA LYS A 27 5.18 -15.05 5.78
C LYS A 27 3.99 -15.72 5.05
N LYS A 28 2.75 -15.43 5.44
CA LYS A 28 1.53 -16.00 4.84
C LYS A 28 1.05 -15.25 3.60
N CYS A 29 1.56 -14.04 3.33
CA CYS A 29 1.08 -13.19 2.24
C CYS A 29 2.19 -12.70 1.30
N ARG A 30 3.43 -13.21 1.41
CA ARG A 30 4.56 -12.78 0.58
C ARG A 30 4.27 -12.91 -0.91
N ASP A 31 3.74 -14.05 -1.34
CA ASP A 31 3.49 -14.31 -2.76
C ASP A 31 2.42 -13.38 -3.33
N ASN A 32 1.36 -13.11 -2.55
CA ASN A 32 0.32 -12.15 -2.92
C ASN A 32 0.89 -10.73 -3.05
N LEU A 33 1.72 -10.30 -2.10
CA LEU A 33 2.37 -8.99 -2.12
C LEU A 33 3.31 -8.84 -3.32
N LEU A 34 4.10 -9.88 -3.64
CA LEU A 34 4.95 -9.87 -4.84
C LEU A 34 4.12 -9.90 -6.14
N GLY A 35 2.94 -10.52 -6.10
CA GLY A 35 1.99 -10.54 -7.20
C GLY A 35 1.49 -9.14 -7.59
N VAL A 36 1.49 -8.18 -6.65
CA VAL A 36 1.05 -6.80 -6.88
C VAL A 36 1.87 -6.13 -8.00
N TYR A 37 3.17 -6.38 -8.07
CA TYR A 37 4.06 -5.84 -9.12
C TYR A 37 3.69 -6.31 -10.53
N LYS A 38 2.94 -7.41 -10.64
CA LYS A 38 2.38 -7.89 -11.92
C LYS A 38 0.94 -7.45 -12.10
N ALA A 39 0.15 -7.47 -11.03
CA ALA A 39 -1.28 -7.17 -11.07
C ALA A 39 -1.56 -5.70 -11.40
N ILE A 40 -0.85 -4.76 -10.76
CA ILE A 40 -1.12 -3.32 -10.96
C ILE A 40 -0.89 -2.89 -12.42
N PRO A 41 0.25 -3.20 -13.07
CA PRO A 41 0.42 -2.87 -14.49
C PRO A 41 -0.64 -3.51 -15.40
N ALA A 42 -1.06 -4.75 -15.09
CA ALA A 42 -2.09 -5.44 -15.86
C ALA A 42 -3.47 -4.79 -15.71
N ILE A 43 -3.86 -4.41 -14.48
CA ILE A 43 -5.11 -3.71 -14.19
C ILE A 43 -5.11 -2.34 -14.88
N LEU A 44 -4.03 -1.57 -14.75
CA LEU A 44 -3.89 -0.26 -15.40
C LEU A 44 -3.99 -0.39 -16.93
N LYS A 45 -3.38 -1.43 -17.52
CA LYS A 45 -3.51 -1.72 -18.95
C LYS A 45 -4.96 -2.02 -19.32
N LEU A 46 -5.67 -2.84 -18.55
CA LEU A 46 -7.09 -3.14 -18.79
C LEU A 46 -7.96 -1.89 -18.67
N PHE A 47 -7.76 -1.09 -17.62
CA PHE A 47 -8.53 0.14 -17.43
C PHE A 47 -8.30 1.13 -18.56
N LYS A 48 -7.06 1.25 -19.04
CA LYS A 48 -6.75 2.06 -20.24
C LYS A 48 -7.40 1.50 -21.51
N THR A 49 -7.32 0.18 -21.74
CA THR A 49 -7.88 -0.46 -22.94
C THR A 49 -9.40 -0.31 -23.05
N TYR A 50 -10.10 -0.39 -21.91
CA TYR A 50 -11.56 -0.34 -21.85
C TYR A 50 -12.11 1.02 -21.37
N GLU A 51 -11.24 2.04 -21.30
CA GLU A 51 -11.60 3.39 -20.85
C GLU A 51 -12.33 3.42 -19.49
N ILE A 52 -11.92 2.55 -18.57
CA ILE A 52 -12.46 2.48 -17.22
C ILE A 52 -11.81 3.57 -16.37
N HIS A 53 -12.63 4.48 -15.87
CA HIS A 53 -12.21 5.45 -14.87
C HIS A 53 -12.17 4.81 -13.48
N ALA A 54 -11.05 4.98 -12.79
CA ALA A 54 -10.88 4.50 -11.42
C ALA A 54 -10.07 5.51 -10.58
N THR A 55 -10.29 5.48 -9.27
CA THR A 55 -9.49 6.21 -8.30
C THR A 55 -8.64 5.25 -7.49
N TRP A 56 -7.39 5.63 -7.23
CA TRP A 56 -6.45 4.85 -6.44
C TRP A 56 -6.09 5.61 -5.17
N ALA A 57 -6.38 5.02 -4.02
CA ALA A 57 -5.90 5.50 -2.73
C ALA A 57 -4.60 4.77 -2.41
N ILE A 58 -3.49 5.49 -2.33
CA ILE A 58 -2.15 4.90 -2.13
C ILE A 58 -1.66 5.25 -0.73
N VAL A 59 -1.20 4.25 0.02
CA VAL A 59 -0.53 4.49 1.30
C VAL A 59 0.75 5.31 1.05
N GLY A 60 0.85 6.48 1.67
CA GLY A 60 1.95 7.43 1.42
C GLY A 60 3.35 6.85 1.65
N PHE A 61 3.49 5.82 2.50
CA PHE A 61 4.77 5.16 2.72
C PHE A 61 5.29 4.40 1.49
N LEU A 62 4.43 4.01 0.54
CA LEU A 62 4.87 3.30 -0.67
C LEU A 62 5.77 4.14 -1.57
N PHE A 63 5.69 5.47 -1.48
CA PHE A 63 6.51 6.39 -2.29
C PHE A 63 7.99 6.45 -1.85
N PHE A 64 8.34 5.90 -0.69
CA PHE A 64 9.73 5.79 -0.26
C PHE A 64 10.41 4.62 -0.95
N GLU A 65 11.71 4.76 -1.22
CA GLU A 65 12.51 3.69 -1.83
C GLU A 65 12.80 2.54 -0.85
N ASN A 66 12.94 2.86 0.43
CA ASN A 66 13.40 1.93 1.45
C ASN A 66 13.16 2.48 2.86
N TRP A 67 13.45 1.65 3.87
CA TRP A 67 13.35 2.03 5.27
C TRP A 67 14.20 3.24 5.64
N ARG A 68 15.41 3.42 5.07
CA ARG A 68 16.27 4.57 5.40
C ARG A 68 15.65 5.89 4.94
N THR A 69 15.08 5.94 3.74
CA THR A 69 14.46 7.17 3.23
C THR A 69 13.18 7.51 3.99
N LEU A 70 12.39 6.50 4.37
CA LEU A 70 11.25 6.67 5.27
C LEU A 70 11.67 7.24 6.63
N MET A 71 12.65 6.60 7.30
CA MET A 71 13.08 6.98 8.64
C MET A 71 13.58 8.43 8.73
N LYS A 72 14.24 8.93 7.69
CA LYS A 72 14.69 10.34 7.61
C LYS A 72 13.56 11.36 7.47
N LYS A 73 12.35 10.92 7.13
CA LYS A 73 11.19 11.79 6.86
C LYS A 73 10.05 11.60 7.85
N LEU A 74 10.19 10.68 8.81
CA LEU A 74 9.20 10.56 9.88
C LEU A 74 9.19 11.83 10.73
N PRO A 75 7.99 12.32 11.14
CA PRO A 75 7.89 13.48 12.00
C PRO A 75 8.39 13.17 13.42
N ASP A 76 8.87 14.21 14.10
CA ASP A 76 9.28 14.12 15.51
C ASP A 76 8.10 13.77 16.41
N ILE A 77 6.94 14.37 16.13
CA ILE A 77 5.68 14.08 16.83
C ILE A 77 4.93 13.01 16.04
N ARG A 78 4.88 11.80 16.59
CA ARG A 78 4.18 10.65 15.97
C ARG A 78 2.79 10.43 16.59
N PRO A 79 1.80 10.00 15.80
CA PRO A 79 0.48 9.66 16.33
C PRO A 79 0.57 8.57 17.40
N LYS A 80 -0.13 8.78 18.51
CA LYS A 80 -0.30 7.76 19.56
C LYS A 80 -1.58 6.97 19.30
N TYR A 81 -1.52 5.68 19.56
CA TYR A 81 -2.65 4.77 19.44
C TYR A 81 -2.98 4.24 20.84
N ARG A 82 -4.28 4.04 21.12
CA ARG A 82 -4.69 3.39 22.38
C ARG A 82 -4.19 1.95 22.46
N ASN A 83 -4.13 1.27 21.31
CA ASN A 83 -3.55 -0.05 21.19
C ASN A 83 -2.33 0.02 20.28
N ASP A 84 -1.16 -0.20 20.87
CA ASP A 84 0.14 -0.14 20.21
C ASP A 84 0.28 -1.13 19.04
N LYS A 85 -0.51 -2.21 19.02
CA LYS A 85 -0.55 -3.15 17.89
C LYS A 85 -0.93 -2.44 16.58
N PHE A 86 -1.84 -1.47 16.63
CA PHE A 86 -2.27 -0.72 15.45
C PHE A 86 -1.28 0.38 15.05
N SER A 87 -0.36 0.76 15.94
CA SER A 87 0.67 1.73 15.63
C SER A 87 1.69 1.14 14.64
N PRO A 88 1.90 1.75 13.47
CA PRO A 88 2.97 1.33 12.55
C PRO A 88 4.35 1.66 13.12
N ASN A 89 4.46 2.58 14.09
CA ASN A 89 5.73 3.08 14.61
C ASN A 89 6.58 1.99 15.26
N ASN A 90 5.96 1.09 16.04
CA ASN A 90 6.69 0.01 16.70
C ASN A 90 7.27 -0.96 15.67
N TYR A 91 6.46 -1.32 14.68
CA TYR A 91 6.89 -2.19 13.59
C TYR A 91 8.01 -1.58 12.74
N ILE A 92 7.92 -0.29 12.44
CA ILE A 92 9.00 0.44 11.76
C ILE A 92 10.31 0.32 12.56
N ASN A 93 10.26 0.56 13.87
CA ASN A 93 11.43 0.48 14.75
C ASN A 93 11.98 -0.95 14.88
N GLU A 94 11.17 -2.00 14.72
CA GLU A 94 11.63 -3.39 14.72
C GLU A 94 12.33 -3.79 13.41
N ILE A 95 11.91 -3.22 12.29
CA ILE A 95 12.27 -3.74 10.95
C ILE A 95 13.21 -2.84 10.16
N TYR A 96 13.41 -1.58 10.55
CA TYR A 96 14.19 -0.60 9.78
C TYR A 96 15.62 -1.02 9.43
N LEU A 97 16.18 -2.05 10.07
CA LEU A 97 17.51 -2.60 9.80
C LEU A 97 17.53 -3.62 8.64
N SER A 98 16.38 -3.99 8.07
CA SER A 98 16.28 -5.07 7.07
C SER A 98 15.87 -4.56 5.69
N ASP A 99 16.86 -4.33 4.82
CA ASP A 99 16.63 -4.01 3.40
C ASP A 99 15.92 -5.15 2.64
N LYS A 100 15.99 -6.39 3.15
CA LYS A 100 15.38 -7.58 2.53
C LYS A 100 13.85 -7.55 2.49
N LEU A 101 13.22 -6.60 3.19
CA LEU A 101 11.76 -6.50 3.28
C LEU A 101 11.18 -5.33 2.47
N ASN A 102 12.01 -4.57 1.74
CA ASN A 102 11.57 -3.37 1.04
C ASN A 102 10.44 -3.65 0.03
N SER A 103 10.53 -4.74 -0.75
CA SER A 103 9.52 -5.11 -1.75
C SER A 103 8.14 -5.47 -1.19
N TYR A 104 7.99 -5.58 0.13
CA TYR A 104 6.69 -5.81 0.77
C TYR A 104 6.06 -4.52 1.31
N HIS A 105 6.80 -3.41 1.32
CA HIS A 105 6.41 -2.15 2.00
C HIS A 105 6.53 -0.91 1.11
N PHE A 106 7.35 -0.98 0.08
CA PHE A 106 7.74 0.15 -0.75
C PHE A 106 7.54 -0.18 -2.23
N CYS A 107 7.13 0.82 -3.00
CA CYS A 107 6.85 0.68 -4.42
C CYS A 107 7.15 1.98 -5.19
N SER A 108 8.27 2.64 -4.87
CA SER A 108 8.61 3.95 -5.46
C SER A 108 8.87 3.91 -6.97
N SER A 109 9.00 2.72 -7.56
CA SER A 109 9.37 2.51 -8.97
C SER A 109 8.20 2.13 -9.89
N LEU A 110 6.97 2.03 -9.37
CA LEU A 110 5.79 1.55 -10.08
C LEU A 110 4.82 2.69 -10.38
#